data_AF-A0A4R4RYF9-F1
#
_entry.id   AF-A0A4R4RYF9-F1
#
_cell.length_a   1.000
_cell.length_b   1.000
_cell.length_c   1.000
_cell.angle_alpha   90.00
_cell.angle_beta   90.00
_cell.angle_gamma   90.00
#
_symmetry.space_group_name_H-M   'P 1'
#
loop_
_entity.id
_entity.type
_entity.pdbx_description
1 polymer ?
#
loop_
_entity_poly.entity_id
_entity_poly.type
_entity_poly.pdbx_seq_one_letter_code
_entity_poly.pdbx_strand_id
1 'polypeptide(L)'
;MPDIPPHVKVNVQEVRTRNLAAREIVSNLSAAMPSIEDLWLRLYAALADVPALVSEVTRLASVLATVRRDRANLVAAGRATLKAERDAEPDPLYYLRDELRAQGHLPPDTWGRS
;
A
#
# COMPACT_ATOMS: atom_id res chain seq x y z
N MET A 1 12.36 -11.70 22.88
CA MET A 1 12.19 -10.87 21.66
C MET A 1 12.35 -11.79 20.48
N PRO A 2 11.36 -11.98 19.60
CA PRO A 2 11.63 -12.70 18.36
C PRO A 2 12.48 -11.78 17.47
N ASP A 3 13.57 -12.34 16.93
CA ASP A 3 14.39 -11.70 15.90
C ASP A 3 13.51 -11.29 14.73
N ILE A 4 13.30 -9.98 14.57
CA ILE A 4 12.66 -9.44 13.37
C ILE A 4 13.74 -9.50 12.29
N PRO A 5 13.56 -10.29 11.21
CA PRO A 5 14.54 -10.35 10.14
C PRO A 5 14.82 -8.93 9.61
N PRO A 6 16.07 -8.61 9.24
CA PRO A 6 16.41 -7.31 8.68
C PRO A 6 15.46 -6.99 7.52
N HIS A 7 14.78 -5.85 7.59
CA HIS A 7 13.96 -5.37 6.48
C HIS A 7 14.88 -5.05 5.30
N VAL A 8 14.95 -5.95 4.33
CA VAL A 8 15.60 -5.66 3.04
C VAL A 8 14.74 -4.60 2.36
N LYS A 9 15.33 -3.41 2.15
CA LYS A 9 14.68 -2.33 1.42
C LYS A 9 14.67 -2.67 -0.07
N VAL A 10 13.69 -3.46 -0.49
CA VAL A 10 13.51 -3.82 -1.90
C VAL A 10 12.91 -2.63 -2.64
N ASN A 11 13.64 -2.09 -3.61
CA ASN A 11 13.13 -1.07 -4.50
C ASN A 11 12.26 -1.73 -5.58
N VAL A 12 10.94 -1.68 -5.37
CA VAL A 12 9.94 -2.32 -6.25
C VAL A 12 9.99 -1.76 -7.68
N GLN A 13 10.32 -0.48 -7.85
CA GLN A 13 10.47 0.12 -9.18
C GLN A 13 11.71 -0.42 -9.89
N GLU A 14 12.81 -0.60 -9.17
CA GLU A 14 14.02 -1.21 -9.72
C GLU A 14 13.79 -2.67 -10.13
N VAL A 15 13.04 -3.43 -9.32
CA VAL A 15 12.64 -4.82 -9.66
C VAL A 15 11.83 -4.85 -10.96
N ARG A 16 10.88 -3.92 -11.15
CA ARG A 16 10.12 -3.78 -12.39
C ARG A 16 11.03 -3.51 -13.59
N THR A 17 11.93 -2.56 -13.47
CA THR A 17 12.87 -2.20 -14.54
C THR A 17 13.76 -3.38 -14.92
N ARG A 18 14.31 -4.09 -13.93
CA ARG A 18 15.13 -5.29 -14.17
C ARG A 18 14.33 -6.41 -14.84
N ASN A 19 13.07 -6.62 -14.47
CA ASN A 19 12.21 -7.61 -15.12
C ASN A 19 11.90 -7.25 -16.59
N LEU A 20 11.64 -5.98 -16.88
CA LEU A 20 11.44 -5.53 -18.27
C LEU A 20 12.68 -5.80 -19.13
N ALA A 21 13.87 -5.44 -18.63
CA ALA A 21 15.13 -5.71 -19.31
C ALA A 21 15.37 -7.23 -19.50
N ALA A 22 15.07 -8.05 -18.49
CA ALA A 22 15.19 -9.50 -18.60
C ALA A 22 14.25 -10.09 -19.67
N ARG A 23 13.00 -9.62 -19.74
CA ARG A 23 12.04 -10.05 -20.76
C ARG A 23 12.48 -9.65 -22.17
N GLU A 24 13.06 -8.47 -22.33
CA GLU A 24 13.63 -8.01 -23.61
C GLU A 24 14.80 -8.90 -24.04
N ILE A 25 15.75 -9.17 -23.15
CA ILE A 25 16.89 -10.07 -23.40
C ILE A 25 16.39 -11.48 -23.79
N VAL A 26 15.45 -12.05 -23.02
CA VAL A 26 14.88 -13.37 -23.29
C VAL A 26 14.18 -13.40 -24.65
N SER A 27 13.42 -12.35 -25.00
CA SER A 27 12.77 -12.25 -26.31
C SER A 27 13.78 -12.25 -27.46
N ASN A 28 14.86 -11.46 -27.33
CA ASN A 28 15.90 -11.36 -28.35
C ASN A 28 16.69 -12.68 -28.51
N LEU A 29 17.02 -13.34 -27.40
CA LEU A 29 17.70 -14.64 -27.42
C LEU A 29 16.81 -15.75 -27.97
N SER A 30 15.51 -15.73 -27.66
CA SER A 30 14.52 -16.67 -28.20
C SER A 30 14.42 -16.58 -29.72
N ALA A 31 14.48 -15.37 -30.28
CA ALA A 31 14.47 -15.17 -31.73
C ALA A 31 15.75 -15.70 -32.41
N ALA A 32 16.89 -15.65 -31.71
CA ALA A 32 18.18 -16.11 -32.24
C ALA A 32 18.39 -17.64 -32.13
N MET A 33 17.72 -18.30 -31.17
CA MET A 33 17.88 -19.73 -30.87
C MET A 33 16.53 -20.46 -30.78
N PRO A 34 15.84 -20.71 -31.91
CA PRO A 34 14.52 -21.33 -31.91
C PRO A 34 14.56 -22.83 -31.55
N SER A 35 15.72 -23.49 -31.62
CA SER A 35 15.88 -24.92 -31.34
C SER A 35 15.61 -25.33 -29.88
N ILE A 36 15.41 -24.37 -28.98
CA ILE A 36 15.16 -24.58 -27.53
C ILE A 36 13.89 -23.85 -27.04
N GLU A 37 12.84 -23.83 -27.87
CA GLU A 37 11.55 -23.15 -27.63
C GLU A 37 10.92 -23.43 -26.26
N ASP A 38 10.88 -24.69 -25.82
CA ASP A 38 10.29 -25.09 -24.54
C ASP A 38 10.96 -24.42 -23.33
N LEU A 39 12.28 -24.16 -23.41
CA LEU A 39 13.01 -23.47 -22.37
C LEU A 39 12.59 -21.99 -22.32
N TRP A 40 12.43 -21.35 -23.48
CA TRP A 40 12.01 -19.96 -23.58
C TRP A 40 10.59 -19.75 -23.04
N LEU A 41 9.67 -20.66 -23.34
CA LEU A 41 8.31 -20.63 -22.81
C LEU A 41 8.29 -20.69 -21.28
N ARG A 42 9.09 -21.58 -20.68
CA ARG A 42 9.23 -21.67 -19.22
C ARG A 42 9.79 -20.40 -18.59
N LEU A 43 10.82 -19.81 -19.21
CA LEU A 43 11.41 -18.55 -18.75
C LEU A 43 10.43 -17.38 -18.88
N TYR A 44 9.70 -17.31 -19.98
CA TYR A 44 8.70 -16.27 -20.20
C TYR A 44 7.58 -16.36 -19.16
N ALA A 45 7.05 -17.57 -18.93
CA ALA A 45 6.03 -17.82 -17.92
C ALA A 45 6.51 -17.39 -16.51
N ALA A 46 7.74 -17.76 -16.13
CA ALA A 46 8.31 -17.36 -14.84
C ALA A 46 8.46 -15.84 -14.67
N LEU A 47 8.75 -15.12 -15.77
CA LEU A 47 8.89 -13.65 -15.75
C LEU A 47 7.58 -12.90 -15.89
N ALA A 48 6.53 -13.55 -16.39
CA ALA A 48 5.25 -12.92 -16.72
C ALA A 48 4.45 -12.48 -15.49
N ASP A 49 4.61 -13.15 -14.35
CA ASP A 49 3.87 -12.85 -13.12
C ASP A 49 4.47 -11.68 -12.33
N VAL A 50 5.75 -11.36 -12.57
CA VAL A 50 6.49 -10.34 -11.81
C VAL A 50 5.84 -8.95 -11.89
N PRO A 51 5.37 -8.44 -13.05
CA PRO A 51 4.69 -7.14 -13.11
C PRO A 51 3.39 -7.09 -12.28
N ALA A 52 2.61 -8.18 -12.27
CA ALA A 52 1.38 -8.26 -11.49
C ALA A 52 1.69 -8.25 -9.99
N LEU A 53 2.70 -9.03 -9.57
CA LEU A 53 3.17 -9.05 -8.18
C LEU A 53 3.71 -7.69 -7.74
N VAL A 54 4.50 -7.01 -8.57
CA VAL A 54 5.01 -5.65 -8.31
C VAL A 54 3.86 -4.65 -8.13
N SER A 55 2.84 -4.71 -8.99
CA SER A 55 1.65 -3.87 -8.88
C SER A 55 0.94 -4.09 -7.55
N GLU A 56 0.74 -5.36 -7.18
CA GLU A 56 0.06 -5.73 -5.95
C GLU A 56 0.85 -5.32 -4.70
N VAL A 57 2.16 -5.52 -4.68
CA VAL A 57 3.03 -5.05 -3.60
C VAL A 57 2.96 -3.52 -3.46
N THR A 58 2.96 -2.79 -4.57
CA THR A 58 2.83 -1.32 -4.56
C THR A 58 1.47 -0.88 -4.01
N ARG A 59 0.41 -1.56 -4.44
CA ARG A 59 -0.96 -1.31 -3.94
C ARG A 59 -1.06 -1.57 -2.45
N LEU A 60 -0.57 -2.72 -1.97
CA LEU A 60 -0.58 -3.09 -0.55
C LEU A 60 0.28 -2.14 0.30
N ALA A 61 1.43 -1.70 -0.21
CA ALA A 61 2.27 -0.72 0.48
C ALA A 61 1.54 0.63 0.65
N SER A 62 0.83 1.08 -0.39
CA SER A 62 -0.01 2.29 -0.33
C SER A 62 -1.14 2.14 0.68
N VAL A 63 -1.88 1.02 0.63
CA VAL A 63 -2.97 0.72 1.59
C VAL A 63 -2.44 0.69 3.02
N LEU A 64 -1.30 0.03 3.27
CA LEU A 64 -0.69 -0.02 4.59
C LEU A 64 -0.28 1.36 5.09
N ALA A 65 0.27 2.21 4.23
CA ALA A 65 0.63 3.59 4.59
C ALA A 65 -0.60 4.41 4.97
N THR A 66 -1.70 4.26 4.22
CA THR A 66 -2.99 4.90 4.53
C THR A 66 -3.54 4.42 5.87
N VAL A 67 -3.68 3.11 6.08
CA VAL A 67 -4.18 2.55 7.35
C VAL A 67 -3.33 2.98 8.55
N ARG A 68 -2.00 3.03 8.40
CA ARG A 68 -1.10 3.51 9.46
C ARG A 68 -1.32 4.98 9.78
N ARG A 69 -1.57 5.82 8.76
CA ARG A 69 -1.89 7.24 8.94
C ARG A 69 -3.23 7.42 9.63
N ASP A 70 -4.27 6.74 9.16
CA ASP A 70 -5.63 6.83 9.71
C ASP A 70 -5.65 6.42 11.18
N ARG A 71 -4.93 5.34 11.52
CA ARG A 71 -4.73 4.93 12.91
C ARG A 71 -4.02 5.99 13.74
N ALA A 72 -2.94 6.58 13.21
CA ALA A 72 -2.20 7.62 13.92
C ALA A 72 -3.06 8.85 14.20
N ASN A 73 -3.88 9.26 13.23
CA ASN A 73 -4.82 10.36 13.39
C ASN A 73 -5.89 10.04 14.45
N LEU A 74 -6.48 8.84 14.43
CA LEU A 74 -7.44 8.42 15.47
C LEU A 74 -6.82 8.43 16.87
N VAL A 75 -5.56 7.99 17.01
CA VAL A 75 -4.84 8.06 18.30
C VAL A 75 -4.63 9.52 18.71
N ALA A 76 -4.29 10.41 17.77
CA ALA A 76 -4.14 11.83 18.04
C ALA A 76 -5.47 12.48 18.47
N ALA A 77 -6.56 12.19 17.75
CA ALA A 77 -7.90 12.65 18.07
C ALA A 77 -8.35 12.16 19.46
N GLY A 78 -8.15 10.88 19.78
CA GLY A 78 -8.44 10.33 21.11
C GLY A 78 -7.64 11.02 22.22
N ARG A 79 -6.35 11.31 21.99
CA ARG A 79 -5.53 12.07 22.94
C ARG A 79 -6.01 13.52 23.10
N ALA A 80 -6.42 14.17 22.02
CA ALA A 80 -6.99 15.52 22.05
C ALA A 80 -8.29 15.54 22.85
N THR A 81 -9.19 14.58 22.62
CA THR A 81 -10.42 14.40 23.39
C THR A 81 -10.17 14.22 24.88
N LEU A 82 -9.23 13.35 25.28
CA LEU A 82 -8.90 13.16 26.70
C LEU A 82 -8.31 14.41 27.35
N LYS A 83 -7.50 15.18 26.61
CA LYS A 83 -6.97 16.45 27.09
C LYS A 83 -8.07 17.49 27.25
N ALA A 84 -8.93 17.63 26.25
CA ALA A 84 -10.05 18.56 26.25
C ALA A 84 -11.06 18.27 27.38
N GLU A 85 -11.27 17.00 27.71
CA GLU A 85 -12.10 16.59 28.85
C GLU A 85 -11.48 17.04 30.17
N ARG A 86 -10.18 16.80 30.37
CA ARG A 86 -9.44 17.28 31.55
C ARG A 86 -9.46 18.79 31.70
N ASP A 87 -9.37 19.51 30.57
CA ASP A 87 -9.36 20.98 30.53
C ASP A 87 -10.79 21.57 30.60
N ALA A 88 -11.83 20.72 30.74
CA ALA A 88 -13.24 21.07 30.78
C ALA A 88 -13.70 21.90 29.56
N GLU A 89 -13.16 21.59 28.37
CA GLU A 89 -13.63 22.18 27.13
C GLU A 89 -15.12 21.86 26.90
N PRO A 90 -15.91 22.75 26.26
CA PRO A 90 -17.35 22.55 26.10
C PRO A 90 -17.75 21.31 25.27
N ASP A 91 -16.91 20.86 24.34
CA ASP A 91 -17.18 19.70 23.47
C ASP A 91 -15.90 18.86 23.22
N PRO A 92 -15.42 18.09 24.22
CA PRO A 92 -14.20 17.29 24.07
C PRO A 92 -14.32 16.18 23.01
N LEU A 93 -15.55 15.69 22.76
CA LEU A 93 -15.82 14.66 21.76
C LEU A 93 -15.77 15.19 20.33
N TYR A 94 -15.65 16.50 20.13
CA TYR A 94 -15.50 17.12 18.81
C TYR A 94 -14.34 16.50 18.02
N TYR A 95 -13.14 16.41 18.62
CA TYR A 95 -11.94 15.91 17.93
C TYR A 95 -12.10 14.48 17.41
N LEU A 96 -12.70 13.59 18.20
CA LEU A 96 -12.95 12.21 17.79
C LEU A 96 -14.02 12.11 16.70
N ARG A 97 -15.12 12.88 16.83
CA ARG A 97 -16.17 12.90 15.80
C ARG A 97 -15.67 13.46 14.48
N ASP A 98 -14.84 14.50 14.53
CA ASP A 98 -14.24 15.11 13.35
C ASP A 98 -13.36 14.11 12.61
N GLU A 99 -12.46 13.41 13.32
CA GLU A 99 -11.60 12.41 12.69
C GLU A 99 -12.39 11.21 12.15
N LEU A 100 -13.39 10.71 12.89
CA LEU A 100 -14.27 9.64 12.41
C LEU A 100 -15.07 10.07 11.16
N ARG A 101 -15.50 11.34 11.07
CA ARG A 101 -16.14 11.88 9.87
C ARG A 101 -15.15 12.00 8.71
N ALA A 102 -13.95 12.51 8.97
CA ALA A 102 -12.89 12.64 7.96
C ALA A 102 -12.52 11.28 7.34
N GLN A 103 -12.58 10.20 8.14
CA GLN A 103 -12.36 8.83 7.69
C GLN A 103 -13.62 8.13 7.13
N GLY A 104 -14.76 8.83 7.05
CA GLY A 104 -16.00 8.29 6.49
C GLY A 104 -16.70 7.24 7.37
N HIS A 105 -16.39 7.19 8.67
CA HIS A 105 -17.03 6.28 9.63
C HIS A 105 -18.36 6.80 10.18
N LEU A 106 -18.68 8.08 9.94
CA LEU A 106 -19.95 8.70 10.33
C LEU A 106 -20.82 8.97 9.09
N PRO A 107 -22.16 8.92 9.23
CA PRO A 107 -23.07 9.30 8.16
C PRO A 107 -22.78 10.73 7.66
N PRO A 108 -23.00 11.01 6.37
CA PRO A 108 -22.94 12.38 5.86
C PRO A 108 -23.98 13.25 6.57
N ASP A 109 -23.61 14.49 6.85
CA ASP A 109 -24.47 15.46 7.52
C ASP A 109 -25.75 15.68 6.70
N THR A 110 -26.92 15.45 7.29
CA THR A 110 -28.23 15.55 6.62
C THR A 110 -28.71 16.99 6.39
N TRP A 111 -27.81 17.97 6.36
CA TRP A 111 -28.16 19.39 6.21
C TRP A 111 -28.44 19.69 4.73
N GLY A 112 -29.63 19.29 4.26
CA GLY A 112 -30.03 19.50 2.88
C GLY A 112 -31.28 18.74 2.43
N ARG A 113 -32.34 18.70 3.26
CA ARG A 113 -33.72 18.53 2.80
C ARG A 113 -34.64 19.33 3.72
N SER A 114 -34.84 20.59 3.37
CA SER A 114 -36.01 21.39 3.76
C SER A 114 -36.69 21.83 2.49
#